data_AF-A0A532U8E9-F1
#
_entry.id   AF-A0A532U8E9-F1
#
_cell.length_a   1.000
_cell.length_b   1.000
_cell.length_c   1.000
_cell.angle_alpha   90.00
_cell.angle_beta   90.00
_cell.angle_gamma   90.00
#
_symmetry.space_group_name_H-M   'P 1'
#
loop_
_entity.id
_entity.type
_entity.pdbx_description
1 polymer ?
#
loop_
_entity_poly.entity_id
_entity_poly.type
_entity_poly.pdbx_seq_one_letter_code
_entity_poly.pdbx_strand_id
1 'polypeptide(L)'
;HRVLKDEGLLAFTFHHNKLWSWERIGKILLDSGFYISATPIVRSEGKSGFHSSKGNIRYDCILVCRKRPSQWEDVSWSSLKEHILKDAVLWTRKTLQSGMLITEVDVFTIIMGKTIEYYTKAFPNIKHKNVPITLAEALHEMKDFANHVTESPQLEQLPLPKSYAKKAEQLSLFIRESKEEYEARAHRTK
;
A
#
# COMPACT_ATOMS: atom_id res chain seq x y z
N HIS A 1 -16.45 16.75 4.92
CA HIS A 1 -16.36 17.87 3.96
C HIS A 1 -16.75 19.22 4.59
N ARG A 2 -17.99 19.38 5.09
CA ARG A 2 -18.59 20.67 5.56
C ARG A 2 -17.77 21.51 6.55
N VAL A 3 -17.14 20.88 7.55
CA VAL A 3 -16.46 21.59 8.66
C VAL A 3 -14.97 21.86 8.41
N LEU A 4 -14.41 21.28 7.34
CA LEU A 4 -12.99 21.40 7.04
C LEU A 4 -12.76 22.65 6.17
N LYS A 5 -11.76 23.47 6.51
CA LYS A 5 -11.27 24.54 5.64
C LYS A 5 -10.83 23.97 4.28
N ASP A 6 -10.74 24.80 3.25
CA ASP A 6 -10.41 24.33 1.90
C ASP A 6 -9.04 23.65 1.83
N GLU A 7 -8.04 24.23 2.49
CA GLU A 7 -6.69 23.65 2.64
C GLU A 7 -6.53 22.75 3.88
N GLY A 8 -7.63 22.42 4.55
CA GLY A 8 -7.60 21.59 5.76
C GLY A 8 -7.25 20.13 5.46
N LEU A 9 -6.71 19.45 6.47
CA LEU A 9 -6.34 18.04 6.41
C LEU A 9 -7.32 17.17 7.19
N LEU A 10 -7.76 16.08 6.57
CA LEU A 10 -8.37 14.94 7.26
C LEU A 10 -7.32 13.82 7.30
N ALA A 11 -6.85 13.43 8.48
CA ALA A 11 -5.87 12.35 8.62
C ALA A 11 -6.33 11.33 9.65
N PHE A 12 -6.22 10.06 9.31
CA PHE A 12 -6.53 8.93 10.20
C PHE A 12 -5.66 7.73 9.83
N THR A 13 -5.44 6.85 10.79
CA THR A 13 -4.77 5.57 10.55
C THR A 13 -5.75 4.56 9.97
N PHE A 14 -5.28 3.72 9.06
CA PHE A 14 -6.05 2.65 8.44
C PHE A 14 -5.12 1.49 8.12
N HIS A 15 -5.57 0.27 8.37
CA HIS A 15 -4.91 -0.94 7.90
C HIS A 15 -5.96 -2.04 7.70
N HIS A 16 -5.72 -2.93 6.75
CA HIS A 16 -6.54 -4.12 6.59
C HIS A 16 -5.83 -5.15 5.71
N ASN A 17 -6.06 -6.43 5.98
CA ASN A 17 -5.54 -7.53 5.16
C ASN A 17 -6.53 -8.01 4.07
N LYS A 18 -7.60 -7.26 3.81
CA LYS A 18 -8.65 -7.64 2.84
C LYS A 18 -8.85 -6.50 1.84
N LEU A 19 -8.91 -6.87 0.56
CA LEU A 19 -9.06 -5.95 -0.56
C LEU A 19 -10.32 -5.08 -0.44
N TRP A 20 -11.46 -5.70 -0.09
CA TRP A 20 -12.75 -5.02 -0.02
C TRP A 20 -12.74 -3.81 0.92
N SER A 21 -11.93 -3.84 1.99
CA SER A 21 -11.81 -2.73 2.94
C SER A 21 -11.12 -1.52 2.31
N TRP A 22 -10.09 -1.77 1.49
CA TRP A 22 -9.37 -0.73 0.74
C TRP A 22 -10.23 -0.12 -0.38
N GLU A 23 -11.01 -0.96 -1.08
CA GLU A 23 -12.00 -0.49 -2.06
C GLU A 23 -13.04 0.41 -1.40
N ARG A 24 -13.57 -0.02 -0.24
CA ARG A 24 -14.63 0.69 0.48
C ARG A 24 -14.14 2.05 0.99
N ILE A 25 -12.97 2.11 1.62
CA ILE A 25 -12.44 3.39 2.13
C ILE A 25 -12.09 4.36 0.99
N GLY A 26 -11.48 3.86 -0.09
CA GLY A 26 -11.17 4.68 -1.27
C GLY A 26 -12.42 5.25 -1.92
N LYS A 27 -13.47 4.42 -2.08
CA LYS A 27 -14.77 4.86 -2.59
C LYS A 27 -15.42 5.91 -1.69
N ILE A 28 -15.47 5.68 -0.38
CA ILE A 28 -16.06 6.62 0.58
C ILE A 28 -15.36 7.98 0.51
N LEU A 29 -14.03 8.00 0.42
CA LEU A 29 -13.25 9.24 0.32
C LEU A 29 -13.55 9.99 -0.98
N LEU A 30 -13.56 9.31 -2.12
CA LEU A 30 -13.90 9.91 -3.42
C LEU A 30 -15.32 10.46 -3.44
N ASP A 31 -16.31 9.67 -2.99
CA ASP A 31 -17.72 10.05 -2.92
C ASP A 31 -17.92 11.25 -1.96
N SER A 32 -17.07 11.39 -0.95
CA SER A 32 -17.08 12.50 0.01
C SER A 32 -16.31 13.75 -0.46
N GLY A 33 -15.76 13.75 -1.67
CA GLY A 33 -15.01 14.88 -2.23
C GLY A 33 -13.56 15.00 -1.75
N PHE A 34 -12.97 13.90 -1.27
CA PHE A 34 -11.57 13.85 -0.85
C PHE A 34 -10.69 13.05 -1.81
N TYR A 35 -9.42 13.39 -1.86
CA TYR A 35 -8.36 12.54 -2.38
C TYR A 35 -7.28 12.32 -1.32
N ILE A 36 -6.50 11.27 -1.46
CA ILE A 36 -5.42 10.93 -0.54
C ILE A 36 -4.13 11.54 -1.07
N SER A 37 -3.63 12.55 -0.36
CA SER A 37 -2.42 13.29 -0.71
C SER A 37 -1.13 12.57 -0.31
N ALA A 38 -1.17 11.72 0.70
CA ALA A 38 -0.05 10.89 1.13
C ALA A 38 -0.53 9.68 1.94
N THR A 39 0.23 8.59 1.85
CA THR A 39 0.11 7.40 2.71
C THR A 39 1.41 7.04 3.43
N PRO A 40 1.82 7.80 4.46
CA PRO A 40 2.93 7.40 5.33
C PRO A 40 2.63 6.11 6.09
N ILE A 41 3.66 5.31 6.30
CA ILE A 41 3.57 4.06 7.07
C ILE A 41 4.19 4.28 8.45
N VAL A 42 3.45 3.93 9.49
CA VAL A 42 3.86 4.09 10.90
C VAL A 42 3.61 2.80 11.67
N ARG A 43 4.25 2.64 12.83
CA ARG A 43 3.99 1.48 13.70
C ARG A 43 2.61 1.61 14.32
N SER A 44 1.86 0.51 14.38
CA SER A 44 0.53 0.47 15.01
C SER A 44 0.59 0.47 16.55
N GLU A 45 1.68 -0.04 17.14
CA GLU A 45 1.86 -0.15 18.59
C GLU A 45 3.26 0.25 19.07
N GLY A 46 3.38 0.52 20.37
CA GLY A 46 4.66 0.76 21.06
C GLY A 46 5.51 -0.49 21.20
N LYS A 47 6.79 -0.33 21.60
CA LYS A 47 7.78 -1.43 21.70
C LYS A 47 7.46 -2.52 22.74
N SER A 48 6.35 -2.42 23.47
CA SER A 48 6.02 -3.29 24.62
C SER A 48 5.64 -4.72 24.25
N GLY A 49 5.63 -5.11 22.96
CA GLY A 49 5.68 -6.50 22.53
C GLY A 49 4.42 -7.34 22.78
N PHE A 50 3.31 -6.74 23.23
CA PHE A 50 2.16 -7.50 23.72
C PHE A 50 1.24 -8.12 22.65
N HIS A 51 1.36 -7.82 21.35
CA HIS A 51 0.46 -8.38 20.32
C HIS A 51 1.14 -8.86 19.04
N SER A 52 2.21 -9.65 19.18
CA SER A 52 2.92 -10.26 18.03
C SER A 52 2.38 -11.65 17.64
N SER A 53 1.05 -11.85 17.61
CA SER A 53 0.49 -13.09 17.06
C SER A 53 0.75 -13.17 15.54
N LYS A 54 0.86 -14.39 15.02
CA LYS A 54 1.07 -14.63 13.58
C LYS A 54 -0.12 -14.08 12.80
N GLY A 55 0.13 -13.12 11.90
CA GLY A 55 -0.91 -12.50 11.05
C GLY A 55 -1.45 -11.15 11.54
N ASN A 56 -1.02 -10.65 12.69
CA ASN A 56 -1.32 -9.27 13.10
C ASN A 56 -0.59 -8.27 12.20
N ILE A 57 -1.31 -7.22 11.83
CA ILE A 57 -0.76 -6.08 11.11
C ILE A 57 0.01 -5.21 12.11
N ARG A 58 1.29 -4.96 11.83
CA ARG A 58 2.17 -4.23 12.77
C ARG A 58 2.34 -2.76 12.41
N TYR A 59 1.88 -2.38 11.21
CA TYR A 59 2.03 -1.05 10.68
C TYR A 59 0.70 -0.50 10.17
N ASP A 60 0.45 0.76 10.51
CA ASP A 60 -0.67 1.54 10.04
C ASP A 60 -0.27 2.36 8.83
N CYS A 61 -1.20 2.48 7.89
CA CYS A 61 -1.15 3.46 6.83
C CYS A 61 -1.90 4.72 7.30
N ILE A 62 -1.22 5.87 7.33
CA ILE A 62 -1.88 7.16 7.61
C ILE A 62 -2.48 7.66 6.30
N LEU A 63 -3.81 7.75 6.20
CA LEU A 63 -4.48 8.32 5.04
C LEU A 63 -4.58 9.84 5.20
N VAL A 64 -3.67 10.59 4.58
CA VAL A 64 -3.66 12.06 4.60
C VAL A 64 -4.53 12.59 3.47
N CYS A 65 -5.76 12.99 3.79
CA CYS A 65 -6.77 13.38 2.83
C CYS A 65 -6.92 14.91 2.71
N ARG A 66 -7.14 15.38 1.48
CA ARG A 66 -7.40 16.78 1.13
C ARG A 66 -8.67 16.88 0.28
N LYS A 67 -9.33 18.05 0.28
CA LYS A 67 -10.45 18.30 -0.64
C LYS A 67 -9.94 18.23 -2.08
N ARG A 68 -10.76 17.69 -2.97
CA ARG A 68 -10.41 17.49 -4.38
C ARG A 68 -10.20 18.82 -5.13
N PRO A 69 -9.12 18.98 -5.92
CA PRO A 69 -8.95 20.13 -6.81
C PRO A 69 -10.00 20.15 -7.93
N SER A 70 -10.15 21.32 -8.57
CA SER A 70 -11.09 21.51 -9.68
C SER A 70 -10.57 21.01 -11.04
N GLN A 71 -9.27 20.82 -11.19
CA GLN A 71 -8.61 20.41 -12.44
C GLN A 71 -7.94 19.04 -12.29
N TRP A 72 -7.98 18.25 -13.36
CA TRP A 72 -7.44 16.89 -13.40
C TRP A 72 -6.69 16.66 -14.71
N GLU A 73 -5.48 16.13 -14.60
CA GLU A 73 -4.69 15.73 -15.75
C GLU A 73 -5.06 14.31 -16.18
N ASP A 74 -4.97 14.06 -17.49
CA ASP A 74 -5.11 12.71 -18.03
C ASP A 74 -3.87 11.89 -17.68
N VAL A 75 -4.07 10.77 -16.97
CA VAL A 75 -2.97 9.90 -16.52
C VAL A 75 -3.17 8.46 -17.01
N SER A 76 -2.09 7.88 -17.54
CA SER A 76 -2.05 6.46 -17.89
C SER A 76 -1.91 5.58 -16.65
N TRP A 77 -2.77 4.57 -16.53
CA TRP A 77 -2.69 3.58 -15.46
C TRP A 77 -1.34 2.88 -15.40
N SER A 78 -0.71 2.59 -16.54
CA SER A 78 0.62 1.97 -16.57
C SER A 78 1.70 2.85 -15.93
N SER A 79 1.59 4.17 -16.07
CA SER A 79 2.50 5.12 -15.42
C SER A 79 2.25 5.18 -13.90
N LEU A 80 0.97 5.21 -13.48
CA LEU A 80 0.63 5.15 -12.05
C LEU A 80 1.14 3.87 -11.39
N LYS A 81 0.97 2.71 -12.02
CA LYS A 81 1.50 1.43 -11.50
C LYS A 81 2.99 1.49 -11.24
N GLU A 82 3.78 2.05 -12.16
CA GLU A 82 5.23 2.18 -11.97
C GLU A 82 5.57 3.03 -10.75
N HIS A 83 4.88 4.18 -10.56
CA HIS A 83 5.06 5.02 -9.38
C HIS A 83 4.61 4.35 -8.08
N ILE A 84 3.45 3.68 -8.10
CA ILE A 84 2.90 2.93 -6.96
C ILE A 84 3.93 1.89 -6.49
N LEU A 85 4.46 1.08 -7.41
CA LEU A 85 5.40 0.02 -7.08
C LEU A 85 6.76 0.56 -6.64
N LYS A 86 7.24 1.64 -7.26
CA LYS A 86 8.47 2.33 -6.83
C LYS A 86 8.34 2.84 -5.39
N ASP A 87 7.22 3.48 -5.07
CA ASP A 87 6.97 3.98 -3.72
C ASP A 87 6.71 2.86 -2.72
N ALA A 88 6.05 1.77 -3.13
CA ALA A 88 5.87 0.60 -2.27
C ALA A 88 7.22 0.01 -1.86
N VAL A 89 8.14 -0.19 -2.81
CA VAL A 89 9.53 -0.63 -2.52
C VAL A 89 10.23 0.33 -1.56
N LEU A 90 10.13 1.65 -1.81
CA LEU A 90 10.74 2.67 -0.95
C LEU A 90 10.18 2.62 0.48
N TRP A 91 8.86 2.56 0.63
CA TRP A 91 8.20 2.55 1.94
C TRP A 91 8.41 1.25 2.68
N THR A 92 8.44 0.09 2.01
CA THR A 92 8.83 -1.18 2.64
C THR A 92 10.26 -1.11 3.17
N ARG A 93 11.20 -0.58 2.38
CA ARG A 93 12.59 -0.39 2.83
C ARG A 93 12.70 0.55 4.03
N LYS A 94 11.98 1.68 4.04
CA LYS A 94 11.93 2.60 5.19
C LYS A 94 11.33 1.93 6.42
N THR A 95 10.30 1.11 6.22
CA THR A 95 9.65 0.36 7.29
C THR A 95 10.62 -0.67 7.88
N LEU A 96 11.49 -1.28 7.07
CA LEU A 96 12.46 -2.29 7.51
C LEU A 96 13.47 -1.68 8.51
N GLN A 97 13.86 -0.43 8.28
CA GLN A 97 14.74 0.33 9.18
C GLN A 97 14.13 0.57 10.57
N SER A 98 12.83 0.30 10.76
CA SER A 98 12.19 0.38 12.07
C SER A 98 12.68 -0.71 13.04
N GLY A 99 13.25 -1.80 12.52
CA GLY A 99 13.75 -2.95 13.27
C GLY A 99 12.67 -3.90 13.79
N MET A 100 11.40 -3.69 13.42
CA MET A 100 10.30 -4.62 13.65
C MET A 100 10.12 -5.56 12.45
N LEU A 101 9.59 -6.76 12.71
CA LEU A 101 9.31 -7.74 11.68
C LEU A 101 8.30 -7.19 10.65
N ILE A 102 8.66 -7.28 9.37
CA ILE A 102 7.80 -7.04 8.21
C ILE A 102 7.35 -8.38 7.65
N THR A 103 6.06 -8.47 7.34
CA THR A 103 5.42 -9.63 6.72
C THR A 103 4.78 -9.26 5.39
N GLU A 104 4.31 -10.28 4.69
CA GLU A 104 3.53 -10.17 3.45
C GLU A 104 2.29 -9.29 3.64
N VAL A 105 1.66 -9.35 4.83
CA VAL A 105 0.48 -8.54 5.16
C VAL A 105 0.83 -7.06 5.30
N ASP A 106 2.00 -6.74 5.83
CA ASP A 106 2.49 -5.36 5.94
C ASP A 106 2.81 -4.82 4.54
N VAL A 107 3.48 -5.62 3.70
CA VAL A 107 3.76 -5.22 2.30
C VAL A 107 2.47 -5.06 1.49
N PHE A 108 1.48 -5.94 1.68
CA PHE A 108 0.14 -5.78 1.10
C PHE A 108 -0.48 -4.44 1.51
N THR A 109 -0.45 -4.10 2.80
CA THR A 109 -0.95 -2.82 3.34
C THR A 109 -0.27 -1.62 2.69
N ILE A 110 1.05 -1.68 2.50
CA ILE A 110 1.82 -0.63 1.83
C ILE A 110 1.39 -0.49 0.36
N ILE A 111 1.29 -1.61 -0.38
CA ILE A 111 0.88 -1.59 -1.79
C ILE A 111 -0.52 -1.01 -1.92
N MET A 112 -1.50 -1.50 -1.15
CA MET A 112 -2.88 -0.99 -1.20
C MET A 112 -2.98 0.49 -0.83
N GLY A 113 -2.26 0.93 0.21
CA GLY A 113 -2.17 2.33 0.59
C GLY A 113 -1.66 3.20 -0.56
N LYS A 114 -0.57 2.78 -1.22
CA LYS A 114 -0.04 3.50 -2.39
C LYS A 114 -0.98 3.45 -3.58
N THR A 115 -1.66 2.34 -3.82
CA THR A 115 -2.65 2.23 -4.89
C THR A 115 -3.76 3.26 -4.71
N ILE A 116 -4.39 3.34 -3.53
CA ILE A 116 -5.46 4.34 -3.31
C ILE A 116 -4.92 5.77 -3.25
N GLU A 117 -3.68 5.99 -2.82
CA GLU A 117 -3.02 7.30 -2.89
C GLU A 117 -2.95 7.82 -4.32
N TYR A 118 -2.29 7.06 -5.20
CA TYR A 118 -2.08 7.46 -6.59
C TYR A 118 -3.38 7.46 -7.39
N TYR A 119 -4.28 6.48 -7.15
CA TYR A 119 -5.56 6.43 -7.83
C TYR A 119 -6.42 7.64 -7.48
N THR A 120 -6.60 7.96 -6.19
CA THR A 120 -7.48 9.08 -5.82
C THR A 120 -6.95 10.44 -6.25
N LYS A 121 -5.62 10.62 -6.35
CA LYS A 121 -4.97 11.81 -6.93
C LYS A 121 -5.28 12.00 -8.42
N ALA A 122 -5.40 10.91 -9.17
CA ALA A 122 -5.60 10.97 -10.62
C ALA A 122 -7.07 10.80 -11.04
N PHE A 123 -7.96 10.41 -10.13
CA PHE A 123 -9.38 10.20 -10.41
C PHE A 123 -10.08 11.51 -10.82
N PRO A 124 -10.94 11.52 -11.87
CA PRO A 124 -11.44 10.36 -12.61
C PRO A 124 -10.68 10.07 -13.92
N ASN A 125 -9.65 10.85 -14.24
CA ASN A 125 -9.02 10.89 -15.56
C ASN A 125 -7.92 9.83 -15.72
N ILE A 126 -8.23 8.59 -15.33
CA ILE A 126 -7.30 7.46 -15.39
C ILE A 126 -7.71 6.52 -16.50
N LYS A 127 -6.79 6.27 -17.44
CA LYS A 127 -7.05 5.39 -18.60
C LYS A 127 -6.04 4.26 -18.66
N HIS A 128 -6.53 3.05 -18.96
CA HIS A 128 -5.74 1.90 -19.36
C HIS A 128 -6.07 1.56 -20.80
N LYS A 129 -5.10 1.70 -21.71
CA LYS A 129 -5.31 1.50 -23.17
C LYS A 129 -6.52 2.28 -23.71
N ASN A 130 -6.62 3.56 -23.34
CA ASN A 130 -7.72 4.49 -23.67
C ASN A 130 -9.10 4.17 -23.06
N VAL A 131 -9.21 3.13 -22.23
CA VAL A 131 -10.45 2.80 -21.50
C VAL A 131 -10.32 3.27 -20.05
N PRO A 132 -11.36 3.90 -19.46
CA PRO A 132 -11.35 4.22 -18.03
C PRO A 132 -11.13 2.98 -17.17
N ILE A 133 -10.36 3.10 -16.09
CA ILE A 133 -10.16 2.03 -15.10
C ILE A 133 -10.82 2.39 -13.76
N THR A 134 -11.58 1.47 -13.22
CA THR A 134 -12.24 1.62 -11.92
C THR A 134 -11.27 1.39 -10.76
N LEU A 135 -11.64 1.89 -9.56
CA LEU A 135 -10.85 1.67 -8.35
C LEU A 135 -10.73 0.18 -8.01
N ALA A 136 -11.82 -0.58 -8.22
CA ALA A 136 -11.84 -2.03 -7.98
C ALA A 136 -10.87 -2.76 -8.89
N GLU A 137 -10.88 -2.49 -10.21
CA GLU A 137 -9.94 -3.09 -11.16
C GLU A 137 -8.49 -2.74 -10.81
N ALA A 138 -8.21 -1.46 -10.48
CA ALA A 138 -6.89 -1.01 -10.07
C ALA A 138 -6.39 -1.74 -8.81
N LEU A 139 -7.25 -1.90 -7.79
CA LEU A 139 -6.91 -2.59 -6.56
C LEU A 139 -6.73 -4.10 -6.76
N HIS A 140 -7.59 -4.73 -7.56
CA HIS A 140 -7.46 -6.13 -7.94
C HIS A 140 -6.12 -6.42 -8.62
N GLU A 141 -5.74 -5.62 -9.63
CA GLU A 141 -4.47 -5.79 -10.32
C GLU A 141 -3.26 -5.64 -9.37
N MET A 142 -3.32 -4.69 -8.45
CA MET A 142 -2.25 -4.47 -7.47
C MET A 142 -2.23 -5.54 -6.36
N LYS A 143 -3.37 -6.14 -6.03
CA LYS A 143 -3.44 -7.33 -5.16
C LYS A 143 -2.79 -8.52 -5.86
N ASP A 144 -3.07 -8.72 -7.14
CA ASP A 144 -2.45 -9.81 -7.90
C ASP A 144 -0.93 -9.65 -7.91
N PHE A 145 -0.41 -8.44 -8.10
CA PHE A 145 1.01 -8.14 -7.89
C PHE A 145 1.47 -8.50 -6.47
N ALA A 146 0.74 -8.10 -5.42
CA ALA A 146 1.10 -8.41 -4.04
C ALA A 146 1.15 -9.93 -3.76
N ASN A 147 0.35 -10.75 -4.44
CA ASN A 147 0.42 -12.21 -4.31
C ASN A 147 1.75 -12.78 -4.85
N HIS A 148 2.42 -12.11 -5.78
CA HIS A 148 3.74 -12.49 -6.28
C HIS A 148 4.88 -12.17 -5.29
N VAL A 149 4.60 -11.37 -4.27
CA VAL A 149 5.56 -10.96 -3.22
C VAL A 149 5.63 -12.00 -2.08
N THR A 150 4.95 -13.12 -2.22
CA THR A 150 4.88 -14.17 -1.19
C THR A 150 6.06 -15.15 -1.28
N GLU A 151 6.38 -15.81 -0.18
CA GLU A 151 7.49 -16.79 -0.10
C GLU A 151 7.23 -18.08 -0.89
N SER A 152 5.99 -18.33 -1.29
CA SER A 152 5.61 -19.52 -2.04
C SER A 152 5.16 -19.13 -3.45
N PRO A 153 5.91 -19.48 -4.51
CA PRO A 153 5.43 -19.27 -5.87
C PRO A 153 4.11 -20.03 -6.04
N GLN A 154 3.04 -19.30 -6.28
CA GLN A 154 1.77 -19.91 -6.64
C GLN A 154 1.92 -20.38 -8.10
N LEU A 155 1.86 -21.69 -8.33
CA LEU A 155 2.08 -22.33 -9.65
C LEU A 155 1.16 -21.80 -10.77
N GLU A 156 0.09 -21.08 -10.42
CA GLU A 156 -0.93 -20.57 -11.35
C GLU A 156 -0.84 -19.06 -11.62
N GLN A 157 0.17 -18.36 -11.11
CA GLN A 157 0.31 -16.91 -11.32
C GLN A 157 0.80 -16.59 -12.75
N LEU A 158 0.09 -15.66 -13.41
CA LEU A 158 0.51 -15.11 -14.70
C LEU A 158 1.87 -14.40 -14.57
N PRO A 159 2.81 -14.60 -15.51
CA PRO A 159 4.13 -14.00 -15.42
C PRO A 159 4.05 -12.46 -15.47
N LEU A 160 4.72 -11.80 -14.51
CA LEU A 160 4.83 -10.35 -14.48
C LEU A 160 5.76 -9.84 -15.60
N PRO A 161 5.51 -8.63 -16.13
CA PRO A 161 6.51 -7.91 -16.91
C PRO A 161 7.84 -7.81 -16.14
N LYS A 162 8.98 -7.91 -16.84
CA LYS A 162 10.32 -7.93 -16.22
C LYS A 162 10.54 -6.79 -15.21
N SER A 163 10.06 -5.58 -15.51
CA SER A 163 10.17 -4.41 -14.63
C SER A 163 9.40 -4.54 -13.32
N TYR A 164 8.32 -5.33 -13.30
CA TYR A 164 7.50 -5.61 -12.12
C TYR A 164 8.03 -6.84 -11.38
N ALA A 165 8.49 -7.87 -12.11
CA ALA A 165 9.13 -9.04 -11.52
C ALA A 165 10.30 -8.66 -10.59
N LYS A 166 11.20 -7.78 -11.06
CA LYS A 166 12.31 -7.27 -10.24
C LYS A 166 11.86 -6.56 -8.96
N LYS A 167 10.73 -5.83 -9.01
CA LYS A 167 10.18 -5.15 -7.83
C LYS A 167 9.54 -6.15 -6.86
N ALA A 168 8.86 -7.17 -7.38
CA ALA A 168 8.30 -8.24 -6.56
C ALA A 168 9.42 -9.01 -5.84
N GLU A 169 10.48 -9.42 -6.55
CA GLU A 169 11.67 -10.06 -5.99
C GLU A 169 12.31 -9.20 -4.89
N GLN A 170 12.43 -7.89 -5.12
CA GLN A 170 12.98 -6.97 -4.13
C GLN A 170 12.14 -6.89 -2.86
N LEU A 171 10.80 -6.86 -2.98
CA LEU A 171 9.92 -6.87 -1.82
C LEU A 171 9.98 -8.21 -1.06
N SER A 172 10.02 -9.34 -1.78
CA SER A 172 10.18 -10.66 -1.17
C SER A 172 11.50 -10.78 -0.40
N LEU A 173 12.58 -10.21 -0.95
CA LEU A 173 13.88 -10.15 -0.28
C LEU A 173 13.79 -9.37 1.04
N PHE A 174 13.11 -8.21 1.06
CA PHE A 174 12.94 -7.44 2.30
C PHE A 174 12.17 -8.20 3.38
N ILE A 175 11.17 -8.99 3.00
CA ILE A 175 10.44 -9.84 3.96
C ILE A 175 11.37 -10.90 4.55
N ARG A 176 12.16 -11.58 3.70
CA ARG A 176 13.12 -12.60 4.15
C ARG A 176 14.18 -12.03 5.07
N GLU A 177 14.83 -10.93 4.67
CA GLU A 177 15.82 -10.21 5.49
C GLU A 177 15.22 -9.80 6.85
N SER A 178 13.98 -9.29 6.84
CA SER A 178 13.29 -8.92 8.08
C SER A 178 13.07 -10.09 9.02
N LYS A 179 12.66 -11.25 8.48
CA LYS A 179 12.46 -12.49 9.25
C LYS A 179 13.78 -12.98 9.86
N GLU A 180 14.84 -13.09 9.07
CA GLU A 180 16.17 -13.52 9.51
C GLU A 180 16.72 -12.60 10.62
N GLU A 181 16.64 -11.28 10.43
CA GLU A 181 17.08 -10.32 11.46
C GLU A 181 16.26 -10.40 12.74
N TYR A 182 14.94 -10.55 12.62
CA TYR A 182 14.05 -10.62 13.78
C TYR A 182 14.30 -11.88 14.60
N GLU A 183 14.46 -13.02 13.95
CA GLU A 183 14.81 -14.30 14.59
C GLU A 183 16.19 -14.22 15.26
N ALA A 184 17.20 -13.69 14.57
CA ALA A 184 18.54 -13.52 15.15
C ALA A 184 18.53 -12.63 16.40
N ARG A 185 17.72 -11.56 16.43
CA ARG A 185 17.54 -10.72 17.62
C ARG A 185 16.83 -11.47 18.73
N ALA A 186 15.76 -12.19 18.44
CA ALA A 186 15.01 -12.96 19.44
C ALA A 186 15.87 -14.02 20.15
N HIS A 187 16.84 -14.62 19.44
CA HIS A 187 17.80 -15.56 20.03
C HIS A 187 18.87 -14.91 20.92
N ARG A 188 19.19 -13.62 20.72
CA ARG A 188 20.17 -12.89 21.55
C ARG A 188 19.60 -12.34 22.86
N THR A 189 18.28 -12.21 22.96
CA THR A 189 17.59 -11.66 24.14
C THR A 189 17.05 -12.74 25.07
N LYS A 190 17.26 -14.03 24.76
CA LYS A 190 17.01 -15.18 25.62
C LYS A 190 18.30 -15.64 26.28
#